data_AF-A0A3N4YHG7-F1
#
_entry.id   AF-A0A3N4YHG7-F1
#
_cell.length_a   1.000
_cell.length_b   1.000
_cell.length_c   1.000
_cell.angle_alpha   90.00
_cell.angle_beta   90.00
_cell.angle_gamma   90.00
#
_symmetry.space_group_name_H-M   'P 1'
#
loop_
_entity.id
_entity.type
_entity.pdbx_description
1 polymer ?
#
loop_
_entity_poly.entity_id
_entity_poly.type
_entity_poly.pdbx_seq_one_letter_code
_entity_poly.pdbx_strand_id
1 'polypeptide(L)'
;MAATLPGEADIDDGHGRGRGAGPGVILAGVNLPVAWSVLLVVTAGWNLLIWPRFWQRIAADPRSRDDAGRPTRFLTVHAVLIAVSLALGLAVGVLGVLTLF
;
A
#
# COMPACT_ATOMS: atom_id res chain seq x y z
N MET A 1 7.56 -64.15 31.18
CA MET A 1 6.73 -62.93 31.27
C MET A 1 7.34 -61.96 30.27
N ALA A 2 6.60 -61.66 29.21
CA ALA A 2 7.10 -61.10 27.95
C ALA A 2 7.49 -59.61 28.04
N ALA A 3 8.37 -59.21 27.12
CA ALA A 3 9.00 -57.91 26.96
C ALA A 3 8.04 -56.78 26.56
N THR A 4 8.42 -55.53 26.81
CA THR A 4 8.09 -54.37 25.95
C THR A 4 9.17 -53.30 26.15
N LEU A 5 9.81 -52.91 25.04
CA LEU A 5 10.86 -51.90 24.94
C LEU A 5 10.23 -50.49 24.93
N PRO A 6 10.89 -49.43 25.47
CA PRO A 6 10.53 -48.07 25.15
C PRO A 6 11.10 -47.72 23.76
N GLY A 7 10.34 -48.07 22.74
CA GLY A 7 10.43 -47.46 21.42
C GLY A 7 9.13 -46.73 21.17
N GLU A 8 9.24 -45.47 20.74
CA GLU A 8 8.39 -44.76 19.77
C GLU A 8 8.59 -43.27 20.06
N ALA A 9 9.50 -42.69 19.28
CA ALA A 9 9.64 -41.26 19.16
C ALA A 9 8.31 -40.72 18.60
N ASP A 10 7.53 -40.05 19.45
CA ASP A 10 6.48 -39.17 18.97
C ASP A 10 7.13 -37.82 18.68
N ILE A 11 7.79 -37.76 17.52
CA ILE A 11 7.98 -36.50 16.80
C ILE A 11 6.58 -36.15 16.29
N ASP A 12 5.81 -35.43 17.10
CA ASP A 12 4.67 -34.68 16.59
C ASP A 12 5.24 -33.53 15.75
N ASP A 13 5.55 -33.85 14.49
CA ASP A 13 5.77 -32.90 13.42
C ASP A 13 4.42 -32.30 13.04
N GLY A 14 3.89 -31.47 13.93
CA GLY A 14 2.67 -30.70 13.76
C GLY A 14 2.77 -29.71 12.59
N HIS A 15 2.75 -30.26 11.37
CA HIS A 15 2.30 -29.62 10.14
C HIS A 15 0.83 -29.28 10.34
N GLY A 16 0.60 -28.12 10.96
CA GLY A 16 -0.69 -27.76 11.51
C GLY A 16 -1.02 -26.29 11.32
N ARG A 17 -1.22 -25.94 10.05
CA ARG A 17 -1.91 -24.73 9.54
C ARG A 17 -1.01 -23.51 9.40
N GLY A 18 -0.65 -23.26 8.15
CA GLY A 18 -0.55 -21.90 7.64
C GLY A 18 -1.79 -21.14 8.08
N ARG A 19 -1.65 -20.35 9.15
CA ARG A 19 -2.53 -19.22 9.37
C ARG A 19 -2.24 -18.29 8.21
N GLY A 20 -3.00 -18.46 7.13
CA GLY A 20 -3.26 -17.37 6.22
C GLY A 20 -3.77 -16.24 7.09
N ALA A 21 -2.85 -15.35 7.47
CA ALA A 21 -3.20 -14.06 8.04
C ALA A 21 -3.95 -13.36 6.91
N GLY A 22 -5.26 -13.61 6.85
CA GLY A 22 -6.13 -12.86 5.97
C GLY A 22 -5.89 -11.38 6.25
N PRO A 23 -5.97 -10.50 5.23
CA PRO A 23 -5.62 -9.09 5.37
C PRO A 23 -6.22 -8.41 6.61
N GLY A 24 -7.38 -8.87 7.08
CA GLY A 24 -8.03 -8.38 8.31
C GLY A 24 -7.27 -8.62 9.63
N VAL A 25 -6.35 -9.59 9.71
CA VAL A 25 -5.59 -9.86 10.96
C VAL A 25 -4.46 -8.84 11.16
N ILE A 26 -3.91 -8.26 10.09
CA ILE A 26 -2.78 -7.31 10.20
C ILE A 26 -3.22 -5.97 10.80
N LEU A 27 -4.45 -5.54 10.53
CA LEU A 27 -4.97 -4.26 11.04
C LEU A 27 -5.61 -4.38 12.44
N ALA A 28 -6.02 -5.57 12.86
CA ALA A 28 -6.72 -5.80 14.14
C ALA A 28 -5.89 -5.46 15.40
N GLY A 29 -4.57 -5.24 15.25
CA GLY A 29 -3.68 -4.81 16.34
C GLY A 29 -3.26 -3.33 16.29
N VAL A 30 -3.72 -2.55 15.32
CA VAL A 30 -3.25 -1.17 15.10
C VAL A 30 -4.13 -0.19 15.88
N ASN A 31 -3.67 0.26 17.05
CA ASN A 31 -4.30 1.33 17.83
C ASN A 31 -3.59 2.67 17.57
N LEU A 32 -4.05 3.43 16.59
CA LEU A 32 -3.55 4.77 16.29
C LEU A 32 -4.39 5.83 17.01
N PRO A 33 -3.78 6.85 17.64
CA PRO A 33 -4.53 8.00 18.13
C PRO A 33 -5.30 8.67 16.99
N VAL A 34 -6.55 9.09 17.26
CA VAL A 34 -7.45 9.73 16.27
C VAL A 34 -6.77 10.86 15.49
N ALA A 35 -5.92 11.66 16.15
CA ALA A 35 -5.17 12.73 15.51
C ALA A 35 -4.28 12.23 14.35
N TRP A 36 -3.66 11.05 14.48
CA TRP A 36 -2.86 10.44 13.42
C TRP A 36 -3.73 9.93 12.28
N SER A 37 -4.87 9.30 12.57
CA SER A 37 -5.81 8.85 11.54
C SER A 37 -6.35 10.03 10.71
N VAL A 38 -6.69 11.14 11.38
CA VAL A 38 -7.07 12.40 10.71
C VAL A 38 -5.92 12.95 9.86
N LEU A 39 -4.69 12.95 10.37
CA LEU A 39 -3.53 13.42 9.61
C LEU A 39 -3.31 12.59 8.33
N LEU A 40 -3.49 11.27 8.39
CA LEU A 40 -3.39 10.39 7.21
C LEU A 40 -4.45 10.76 6.16
N VAL A 41 -5.70 10.96 6.58
CA VAL A 41 -6.79 11.37 5.68
C VAL A 41 -6.52 12.74 5.06
N VAL A 42 -6.08 13.72 5.85
CA VAL A 42 -5.72 15.06 5.35
C VAL A 42 -4.55 14.97 4.37
N THR A 43 -3.54 14.16 4.66
CA THR A 43 -2.38 13.95 3.77
C THR A 43 -2.79 13.33 2.44
N ALA A 44 -3.73 12.39 2.46
CA ALA A 44 -4.31 11.81 1.26
C ALA A 44 -5.08 12.86 0.45
N GLY A 45 -5.96 13.63 1.11
CA GLY A 45 -6.70 14.74 0.50
C GLY A 45 -5.79 15.78 -0.14
N TRP A 46 -4.69 16.14 0.53
CA TRP A 46 -3.67 17.03 -0.03
C TRP A 46 -3.08 16.45 -1.30
N ASN A 47 -2.59 15.20 -1.29
CA ASN A 47 -2.03 14.56 -2.49
C ASN A 47 -3.01 14.59 -3.68
N LEU A 48 -4.28 14.23 -3.44
CA LEU A 48 -5.33 14.28 -4.46
C LEU A 48 -5.57 15.70 -5.00
N LEU A 49 -5.27 16.74 -4.22
CA LEU A 49 -5.46 18.13 -4.60
C LEU A 49 -4.28 18.71 -5.39
N ILE A 50 -3.03 18.43 -4.99
CA ILE A 50 -1.82 18.98 -5.63
C ILE A 50 -1.56 18.32 -6.98
N TRP A 51 -1.62 16.99 -7.04
CA TRP A 51 -1.14 16.25 -8.20
C TRP A 51 -1.89 16.54 -9.50
N PRO A 52 -3.25 16.66 -9.52
CA PRO A 52 -3.96 17.04 -10.74
C PRO A 52 -3.59 18.44 -11.24
N ARG A 53 -3.39 19.40 -10.32
CA ARG A 53 -2.95 20.76 -10.70
C ARG A 53 -1.53 20.76 -11.25
N PHE A 54 -0.64 19.94 -10.67
CA PHE A 54 0.72 19.81 -11.16
C PHE A 54 0.77 19.13 -12.53
N TRP A 55 -0.05 18.10 -12.74
CA TRP A 55 -0.21 17.43 -14.04
C TRP A 55 -0.62 18.40 -15.14
N GLN A 56 -1.59 19.29 -14.89
CA GLN A 56 -2.01 20.30 -15.86
C GLN A 56 -0.84 21.19 -16.33
N ARG A 57 0.07 21.56 -15.41
CA ARG A 57 1.26 22.36 -15.75
C ARG A 57 2.25 21.57 -16.59
N ILE A 58 2.52 20.32 -16.24
CA ILE A 58 3.42 19.45 -17.01
C ILE A 58 2.85 19.23 -18.40
N ALA A 59 1.56 18.89 -18.52
CA ALA A 59 0.93 18.63 -19.81
C ALA A 59 0.94 19.84 -20.76
N ALA A 60 1.01 21.06 -20.21
CA ALA A 60 1.12 22.32 -20.94
C ALA A 60 2.58 22.75 -21.23
N ASP A 61 3.58 22.12 -20.63
CA ASP A 61 4.99 22.43 -20.87
C ASP A 61 5.38 22.05 -22.32
N PRO A 62 6.08 22.93 -23.07
CA PRO A 62 6.51 22.65 -24.44
C PRO A 62 7.33 21.36 -24.59
N ARG A 63 8.07 20.94 -23.55
CA ARG A 63 8.89 19.71 -23.57
C ARG A 63 8.07 18.43 -23.48
N SER A 64 6.78 18.52 -23.17
CA SER A 64 5.93 17.35 -22.94
C SER A 64 5.52 16.64 -24.23
N ARG A 65 5.53 17.35 -25.36
CA ARG A 65 5.24 16.77 -26.67
C ARG A 65 6.33 17.12 -27.67
N ASP A 66 6.61 16.19 -28.58
CA ASP A 66 7.52 16.43 -29.69
C ASP A 66 6.81 17.17 -30.84
N ASP A 67 7.54 17.50 -31.91
CA ASP A 67 7.03 18.21 -33.09
C ASP A 67 5.90 17.45 -33.81
N ALA A 68 5.80 16.14 -33.61
CA ALA A 68 4.73 15.29 -34.13
C ALA A 68 3.56 15.13 -33.14
N GLY A 69 3.58 15.82 -31.99
CA GLY A 69 2.57 15.78 -30.95
C GLY A 69 2.63 14.55 -30.04
N ARG A 70 3.66 13.71 -30.14
CA ARG A 70 3.80 12.47 -29.35
C ARG A 70 4.30 12.78 -27.94
N PRO A 71 3.88 12.02 -26.92
CA PRO A 71 4.39 12.19 -25.56
C PRO A 71 5.89 11.92 -25.50
N THR A 72 6.65 12.85 -24.94
CA THR A 72 8.09 12.69 -24.74
C THR A 72 8.37 11.88 -23.48
N ARG A 73 9.64 11.45 -23.30
CA ARG A 73 10.08 10.81 -22.04
C ARG A 73 9.85 11.72 -20.83
N PHE A 74 9.94 13.05 -20.99
CA PHE A 74 9.64 14.01 -19.93
C PHE A 74 8.20 13.86 -19.42
N LEU A 75 7.23 13.85 -20.34
CA LEU A 75 5.82 13.68 -19.98
C LEU A 75 5.56 12.30 -19.36
N THR A 76 6.11 11.24 -19.96
CA THR A 76 5.90 9.86 -19.48
C THR A 76 6.44 9.63 -18.08
N VAL A 77 7.68 10.07 -17.78
CA VAL A 77 8.26 9.90 -16.44
C VAL A 77 7.42 10.63 -15.38
N HIS A 78 7.01 11.87 -15.66
CA HIS A 78 6.18 12.61 -14.72
C HIS A 78 4.79 12.02 -14.56
N ALA A 79 4.18 11.49 -15.63
CA ALA A 79 2.91 10.79 -15.55
C ALA A 79 2.99 9.60 -14.59
N VAL A 80 4.04 8.77 -14.73
CA VAL A 80 4.27 7.61 -13.86
C VAL A 80 4.50 8.04 -12.42
N LEU A 81 5.36 9.04 -12.19
CA LEU A 81 5.61 9.56 -10.84
C LEU A 81 4.33 10.05 -10.17
N ILE A 82 3.53 10.84 -10.88
CA ILE A 82 2.25 11.36 -10.38
C ILE A 82 1.27 10.22 -10.09
N ALA A 83 1.15 9.25 -11.01
CA ALA A 83 0.25 8.11 -10.84
C ALA A 83 0.62 7.28 -9.60
N VAL A 84 1.91 7.01 -9.40
CA VAL A 84 2.40 6.29 -8.21
C VAL A 84 2.14 7.10 -6.94
N SER A 85 2.42 8.41 -6.95
CA SER A 85 2.15 9.26 -5.78
C SER A 85 0.66 9.34 -5.44
N LEU A 86 -0.23 9.37 -6.43
CA LEU A 86 -1.67 9.31 -6.23
C LEU A 86 -2.11 7.97 -5.63
N ALA A 87 -1.58 6.85 -6.14
CA ALA A 87 -1.86 5.52 -5.60
C ALA A 87 -1.42 5.41 -4.13
N LEU A 88 -0.22 5.90 -3.81
CA LEU A 88 0.27 5.94 -2.43
C LEU A 88 -0.57 6.86 -1.55
N GLY A 89 -0.93 8.05 -2.04
CA GLY A 89 -1.81 8.97 -1.32
C GLY A 89 -3.18 8.33 -1.02
N LEU A 90 -3.74 7.60 -1.97
CA LEU A 90 -5.00 6.86 -1.77
C LEU A 90 -4.84 5.74 -0.74
N ALA A 91 -3.75 4.95 -0.81
CA ALA A 91 -3.47 3.91 0.18
C ALA A 91 -3.32 4.48 1.60
N VAL A 92 -2.65 5.62 1.74
CA VAL A 92 -2.56 6.38 3.01
C VAL A 92 -3.94 6.81 3.50
N GLY A 93 -4.79 7.32 2.60
CA GLY A 93 -6.15 7.73 2.94
C GLY A 93 -7.02 6.56 3.40
N VAL A 94 -6.94 5.42 2.71
CA VAL A 94 -7.63 4.18 3.10
C VAL A 94 -7.18 3.74 4.48
N LEU A 95 -5.86 3.74 4.76
CA LEU A 95 -5.35 3.40 6.09
C LEU A 95 -5.87 4.37 7.17
N GLY A 96 -5.89 5.67 6.88
CA GLY A 96 -6.44 6.68 7.79
C GLY A 96 -7.92 6.46 8.09
N VAL A 97 -8.73 6.10 7.10
CA VAL A 97 -10.15 5.76 7.29
C VAL A 97 -10.31 4.48 8.11
N LEU A 98 -9.57 3.43 7.79
CA LEU A 98 -9.66 2.13 8.47
C LEU A 98 -9.23 2.16 9.94
N THR A 99 -8.42 3.14 10.33
CA THR A 99 -7.87 3.29 11.69
C THR A 99 -8.54 4.42 12.48
N LEU A 100 -9.65 4.97 11.97
CA LEU A 100 -10.37 6.07 12.60
C LEU A 100 -11.35 5.60 13.69
N PHE A 101 -11.76 4.33 13.65
CA PHE A 101 -12.75 3.69 14.51
C PHE A 101 -12.17 2.42 15.15
#